data_AF-A0AAV5V2S1-F1
#
_entry.id   AF-A0AAV5V2S1-F1
#
_cell.length_a   1.000
_cell.length_b   1.000
_cell.length_c   1.000
_cell.angle_alpha   90.00
_cell.angle_beta   90.00
_cell.angle_gamma   90.00
#
_symmetry.space_group_name_H-M   'P 1'
#
loop_
_entity.id
_entity.type
_entity.pdbx_description
1 polymer ?
#
loop_
_entity_poly.entity_id
_entity_poly.type
_entity_poly.pdbx_seq_one_letter_code
_entity_poly.pdbx_strand_id
1 'polypeptide(L)'
;SSQDGVLSASCSCPSHCPSYGDAVDSSPVCSSDGDDYASLCKLRMAACQTKRNITLKFFGQCDPCSSLTCQPGTVCKVEEGTRRPHCRCSKQCTFEDEPVCATDGKTYQNECLMTV
;
A
#
# COMPACT_ATOMS: atom_id res chain seq x y z
N SER A 1 -10.92 -22.82 32.77
CA SER A 1 -10.62 -23.46 34.07
C SER A 1 -11.81 -24.28 34.51
N SER A 2 -11.58 -25.44 35.14
CA SER A 2 -12.63 -26.36 35.57
C SER A 2 -12.81 -26.27 37.08
N GLN A 3 -13.92 -25.66 37.51
CA GLN A 3 -14.61 -26.05 38.74
C GLN A 3 -15.96 -26.59 38.24
N ASP A 4 -16.45 -27.69 38.81
CA ASP A 4 -17.78 -28.29 38.56
C ASP A 4 -17.90 -29.30 37.39
N GLY A 5 -16.80 -29.72 36.75
CA GLY A 5 -16.83 -30.76 35.70
C GLY A 5 -17.34 -30.29 34.34
N VAL A 6 -17.65 -28.99 34.22
CA VAL A 6 -17.88 -28.31 32.95
C VAL A 6 -16.58 -27.61 32.55
N LEU A 7 -15.95 -28.08 31.47
CA LEU A 7 -14.78 -27.41 30.90
C LEU A 7 -15.23 -26.10 30.24
N SER A 8 -15.16 -25.00 31.00
CA SER A 8 -15.32 -23.67 30.44
C SER A 8 -13.99 -23.17 29.86
N ALA A 9 -13.97 -23.00 28.54
CA ALA A 9 -12.88 -22.39 27.79
C ALA A 9 -13.36 -21.01 27.30
N SER A 10 -12.59 -19.98 27.63
CA SER A 10 -12.83 -18.61 27.17
C SER A 10 -11.73 -18.20 26.22
N CYS A 11 -12.09 -17.77 25.01
CA CYS A 11 -11.14 -17.19 24.07
C CYS A 11 -10.87 -15.73 24.46
N SER A 12 -9.64 -15.42 24.81
CA SER A 12 -9.20 -14.04 25.06
C SER A 12 -8.38 -13.53 23.87
N CYS A 13 -8.58 -12.26 23.53
CA CYS A 13 -7.77 -11.58 22.54
C CYS A 13 -6.46 -11.08 23.16
N PRO A 14 -5.37 -10.99 22.37
CA PRO A 14 -4.17 -10.30 22.81
C PRO A 14 -4.49 -8.87 23.25
N SER A 15 -3.93 -8.44 24.39
CA SER A 15 -4.08 -7.08 24.91
C SER A 15 -2.85 -6.19 24.61
N HIS A 16 -1.72 -6.80 24.26
CA HIS A 16 -0.48 -6.10 23.97
C HIS A 16 0.24 -6.71 22.77
N CYS A 17 0.97 -5.88 22.03
CA CYS A 17 1.90 -6.32 21.00
C CYS A 17 3.33 -6.05 21.46
N PRO A 18 4.23 -7.04 21.43
CA PRO A 18 5.65 -6.81 21.69
C PRO A 18 6.18 -5.73 20.74
N SER A 19 6.85 -4.72 21.28
CA SER A 19 7.44 -3.60 20.52
C SER A 19 8.95 -3.76 20.41
N TYR A 20 9.41 -4.97 20.11
CA TYR A 20 10.81 -5.19 19.73
C TYR A 20 10.96 -4.70 18.29
N GLY A 21 11.54 -3.52 18.11
CA GLY A 21 11.61 -2.78 16.84
C GLY A 21 12.39 -3.48 15.72
N ASP A 22 12.94 -4.65 16.00
CA ASP A 22 13.69 -5.55 15.13
C ASP A 22 12.87 -6.75 14.61
N ALA A 23 11.64 -6.94 15.10
CA ALA A 23 10.79 -8.03 14.65
C ALA A 23 10.22 -7.78 13.24
N VAL A 24 10.26 -8.81 12.38
CA VAL A 24 9.70 -8.82 11.02
C VAL A 24 8.22 -8.40 11.01
N ASP A 25 7.49 -8.71 12.07
CA ASP A 25 6.07 -8.39 12.22
C ASP A 25 5.78 -6.94 12.64
N SER A 26 6.79 -6.13 12.96
CA SER A 26 6.66 -4.72 13.39
C SER A 26 6.48 -3.75 12.22
N SER A 27 6.56 -4.22 10.98
CA SER A 27 6.33 -3.40 9.79
C SER A 27 4.83 -3.22 9.51
N PRO A 28 4.42 -2.10 8.87
CA PRO A 28 3.04 -1.90 8.45
C PRO A 28 2.54 -3.04 7.57
N VAL A 29 1.25 -3.34 7.68
CA VAL A 29 0.58 -4.35 6.86
C VAL A 29 -0.76 -3.83 6.37
N CYS A 30 -1.15 -4.29 5.17
CA CYS A 30 -2.44 -4.01 4.58
C CYS A 30 -3.39 -5.18 4.82
N SER A 31 -4.56 -4.91 5.35
CA SER A 31 -5.59 -5.91 5.58
C SER A 31 -6.44 -6.18 4.34
N SER A 32 -7.25 -7.24 4.41
CA SER A 32 -8.21 -7.64 3.38
C SER A 32 -9.31 -6.62 3.13
N ASP A 33 -9.65 -5.80 4.14
CA ASP A 33 -10.60 -4.70 4.02
C ASP A 33 -9.97 -3.38 3.53
N GLY A 34 -8.65 -3.37 3.25
CA GLY A 34 -7.96 -2.22 2.68
C GLY A 34 -7.50 -1.19 3.70
N ASP A 35 -7.48 -1.57 4.98
CA ASP A 35 -6.99 -0.73 6.08
C ASP A 35 -5.53 -1.05 6.42
N ASP A 36 -4.81 -0.01 6.82
CA ASP A 36 -3.43 -0.11 7.27
C ASP A 36 -3.34 -0.42 8.78
N TYR A 37 -2.53 -1.41 9.13
CA TYR A 37 -2.20 -1.73 10.51
C TYR A 37 -0.70 -1.58 10.74
N ALA A 38 -0.34 -0.98 11.88
CA ALA A 38 1.07 -0.71 12.20
C ALA A 38 1.95 -1.98 12.27
N SER A 39 1.35 -3.15 12.51
CA SER A 39 2.05 -4.42 12.63
C SER A 39 1.09 -5.59 12.41
N LEU A 40 1.62 -6.78 12.09
CA LEU A 40 0.78 -7.98 11.95
C LEU A 40 0.07 -8.35 13.27
N CYS A 41 0.73 -8.09 14.41
CA CYS A 41 0.12 -8.28 15.72
C CYS A 41 -1.07 -7.34 15.93
N LYS A 42 -0.97 -6.06 15.52
CA LYS A 42 -2.06 -5.09 15.63
C LYS A 42 -3.24 -5.46 14.76
N LEU A 43 -2.99 -5.98 13.55
CA LEU A 43 -4.04 -6.54 12.69
C LEU A 43 -4.77 -7.70 13.39
N ARG A 44 -4.04 -8.71 13.88
CA ARG A 44 -4.62 -9.88 14.56
C ARG A 44 -5.39 -9.50 15.82
N MET A 45 -4.86 -8.55 16.59
CA MET A 45 -5.52 -8.00 17.77
C MET A 45 -6.85 -7.35 17.39
N ALA A 46 -6.85 -6.48 16.39
CA ALA A 46 -8.07 -5.82 15.93
C ALA A 46 -9.10 -6.82 15.40
N ALA A 47 -8.68 -7.80 14.60
CA ALA A 47 -9.54 -8.88 14.10
C ALA A 47 -10.26 -9.61 15.23
N CYS A 48 -9.51 -9.99 16.27
CA CYS A 48 -10.05 -10.67 17.44
C CYS A 48 -10.99 -9.78 18.25
N GLN A 49 -10.56 -8.56 18.59
CA GLN A 49 -11.31 -7.65 19.45
C GLN A 49 -12.62 -7.20 18.81
N THR A 50 -12.60 -6.95 17.50
CA THR A 50 -13.78 -6.52 16.74
C THR A 50 -14.62 -7.68 16.22
N LYS A 51 -14.14 -8.93 16.37
CA LYS A 51 -14.75 -10.15 15.82
C LYS A 51 -14.99 -10.06 14.31
N ARG A 52 -14.13 -9.32 13.60
CA ARG A 52 -14.18 -9.19 12.14
C ARG A 52 -13.22 -10.18 11.50
N ASN A 53 -13.64 -10.78 10.39
CA ASN A 53 -12.79 -11.61 9.56
C ASN A 53 -11.94 -10.73 8.64
N ILE A 54 -10.94 -10.08 9.21
CA ILE A 54 -9.92 -9.32 8.48
C ILE A 54 -8.62 -10.12 8.47
N THR A 55 -8.04 -10.29 7.29
CA THR A 55 -6.81 -11.06 7.11
C THR A 55 -5.71 -10.19 6.53
N LEU A 56 -4.47 -10.64 6.65
CA LEU A 56 -3.36 -10.01 5.97
C LEU A 56 -3.57 -10.14 4.45
N LYS A 57 -3.64 -9.03 3.74
CA LYS A 57 -3.66 -9.00 2.28
C LYS A 57 -2.26 -8.85 1.72
N PHE A 58 -1.48 -7.93 2.28
CA PHE A 58 -0.12 -7.65 1.84
C PHE A 58 0.75 -7.15 2.99
N PHE A 59 2.06 -7.43 2.92
CA PHE A 59 3.05 -6.74 3.74
C PHE A 59 3.30 -5.33 3.19
N GLY A 60 3.53 -4.36 4.07
CA GLY A 60 3.58 -2.94 3.73
C GLY A 60 2.21 -2.29 3.70
N GLN A 61 2.18 -1.00 3.37
CA GLN A 61 0.95 -0.21 3.36
C GLN A 61 -0.05 -0.64 2.27
N CYS A 62 -1.31 -0.24 2.40
CA CYS A 62 -2.34 -0.46 1.40
C CYS A 62 -2.10 0.35 0.12
N ASP A 63 -1.56 1.56 0.26
CA ASP A 63 -1.04 2.33 -0.86
C ASP A 63 0.50 2.44 -0.81
N PRO A 64 1.23 1.65 -1.62
CA PRO A 64 2.69 1.76 -1.71
C PRO A 64 3.19 3.13 -2.20
N CYS A 65 2.33 3.92 -2.87
CA CYS A 65 2.70 5.25 -3.34
C CYS A 65 2.70 6.30 -2.23
N SER A 66 2.04 6.04 -1.09
CA SER A 66 1.98 6.97 0.05
C SER A 66 3.35 7.30 0.65
N SER A 67 4.34 6.42 0.50
CA SER A 67 5.72 6.65 0.95
C SER A 67 6.70 7.09 -0.16
N LEU A 68 6.24 7.27 -1.41
CA LEU A 68 7.10 7.60 -2.55
C LEU A 68 6.83 9.02 -3.06
N THR A 69 7.80 9.91 -2.92
CA THR A 69 7.76 11.24 -3.53
C THR A 69 8.33 11.19 -4.94
N CYS A 70 7.48 11.46 -5.94
CA CYS A 70 7.88 11.53 -7.34
C CYS A 70 8.33 12.94 -7.74
N GLN A 71 9.20 13.03 -8.76
CA GLN A 71 9.62 14.31 -9.32
C GLN A 71 8.44 15.02 -10.00
N PRO A 72 8.45 16.37 -10.11
CA PRO A 72 7.47 17.09 -10.91
C PRO A 72 7.35 16.51 -12.32
N GLY A 73 6.12 16.37 -12.83
CA GLY A 73 5.85 15.75 -14.14
C GLY A 73 5.77 14.21 -14.13
N THR A 74 5.95 13.57 -12.97
CA THR A 74 5.77 12.13 -12.80
C THR A 74 4.70 11.79 -11.76
N VAL A 75 3.99 10.69 -11.98
CA VAL A 75 3.00 10.11 -11.09
C VAL A 75 3.49 8.76 -10.57
N CYS A 76 3.16 8.46 -9.32
CA CYS A 76 3.39 7.12 -8.80
C CYS A 76 2.38 6.14 -9.39
N LYS A 77 2.87 4.99 -9.84
CA LYS A 77 2.10 3.83 -10.30
C LYS A 77 2.61 2.59 -9.58
N VAL A 78 1.69 1.68 -9.25
CA VAL A 78 2.01 0.41 -8.61
C VAL A 78 2.04 -0.68 -9.68
N GLU A 79 3.13 -1.44 -9.75
CA GLU A 79 3.26 -2.57 -10.67
C GLU A 79 2.33 -3.73 -10.26
N GLU A 80 1.61 -4.29 -11.24
CA GLU A 80 0.72 -5.42 -11.01
C GLU A 80 1.54 -6.69 -10.66
N GLY A 81 1.10 -7.45 -9.66
CA GLY A 81 1.80 -8.65 -9.19
C GLY A 81 2.88 -8.37 -8.13
N THR A 82 3.86 -7.51 -8.41
CA THR A 82 4.97 -7.23 -7.45
C THR A 82 4.60 -6.18 -6.40
N ARG A 83 3.57 -5.35 -6.69
CA ARG A 83 3.12 -4.23 -5.86
C ARG A 83 4.21 -3.18 -5.60
N ARG A 84 5.24 -3.12 -6.45
CA ARG A 84 6.31 -2.14 -6.33
C ARG A 84 5.84 -0.77 -6.84
N PRO A 85 6.03 0.31 -6.07
CA PRO A 85 5.73 1.66 -6.54
C PRO A 85 6.85 2.17 -7.46
N HIS A 86 6.47 2.76 -8.58
CA HIS A 86 7.37 3.36 -9.56
C HIS A 86 6.84 4.72 -10.03
N CYS A 87 7.70 5.72 -10.11
CA CYS A 87 7.37 6.98 -10.75
C CYS A 87 7.40 6.81 -12.28
N ARG A 88 6.32 7.20 -12.95
CA ARG A 88 6.19 7.21 -14.41
C ARG A 88 5.74 8.59 -14.85
N CYS A 89 6.09 9.00 -16.07
CA CYS A 89 5.60 10.26 -16.61
C CYS A 89 4.08 10.31 -16.55
N SER A 90 3.52 11.45 -16.13
CA SER A 90 2.07 11.64 -15.98
C SER A 90 1.31 11.43 -17.28
N LYS A 91 1.98 11.68 -18.41
CA LYS A 91 1.46 11.51 -19.76
C LYS A 91 2.20 10.38 -20.46
N GLN A 92 1.44 9.41 -20.96
CA GLN A 92 1.93 8.42 -21.90
C GLN A 92 1.55 8.90 -23.29
N CYS A 93 2.53 9.43 -24.01
CA CYS A 93 2.33 9.85 -25.39
C CYS A 93 2.56 8.68 -26.33
N THR A 94 1.77 8.62 -27.41
CA THR A 94 2.01 7.69 -28.51
C THR A 94 3.30 8.07 -29.23
N PHE A 95 3.92 7.09 -29.89
CA PHE A 95 5.14 7.28 -30.70
C PHE A 95 4.80 7.80 -32.10
N GLU A 96 3.80 8.68 -32.21
CA GLU A 96 3.48 9.34 -33.47
C GLU A 96 4.56 10.41 -33.71
N ASP A 97 5.32 10.27 -34.80
CA ASP A 97 6.37 11.20 -35.22
C ASP A 97 5.77 12.31 -36.09
N GLU A 98 4.88 13.11 -35.49
CA GLU A 98 4.32 14.33 -36.09
C GLU A 98 4.82 15.55 -35.32
N PRO A 99 6.02 16.07 -35.65
CA PRO A 99 6.65 17.10 -34.86
C PRO A 99 5.89 18.44 -34.94
N VAL A 100 5.65 19.06 -33.79
CA VAL A 100 4.97 20.35 -33.68
C VAL A 100 5.94 21.43 -33.22
N CYS A 101 5.84 22.62 -33.82
CA CYS A 101 6.57 23.81 -33.38
C CYS A 101 5.70 24.61 -32.40
N ALA A 102 6.16 24.74 -31.15
CA ALA A 102 5.42 25.43 -30.10
C ALA A 102 5.74 26.93 -30.05
N THR A 103 4.88 27.71 -29.38
CA THR A 103 5.04 29.16 -29.23
C THR A 103 6.25 29.57 -28.40
N ASP A 104 6.83 28.64 -27.64
CA ASP A 104 8.07 28.84 -26.88
C ASP A 104 9.34 28.64 -27.73
N GLY A 105 9.17 28.38 -29.04
CA GLY A 105 10.25 28.20 -30.01
C GLY A 105 10.89 26.81 -29.99
N LYS A 106 10.34 25.84 -29.24
CA LYS A 106 10.82 24.45 -29.23
C LYS A 106 9.98 23.57 -30.18
N THR A 107 10.65 22.61 -30.82
CA THR A 107 9.97 21.54 -31.57
C THR A 107 9.79 20.33 -30.67
N TYR A 108 8.56 19.84 -30.57
CA TYR A 108 8.20 18.64 -29.82
C TYR A 108 7.88 17.51 -30.79
N GLN A 109 8.22 16.27 -30.42
CA GLN A 109 8.04 15.10 -31.29
C GLN A 109 6.56 14.82 -31.63
N ASN A 110 5.62 15.21 -30.75
CA ASN A 110 4.20 15.30 -31.05
C ASN A 110 3.47 16.28 -30.11
N GLU A 111 2.20 16.53 -30.42
CA GLU A 111 1.31 17.41 -29.64
C GLU A 111 1.21 16.98 -28.17
N CYS A 112 1.18 15.67 -27.92
CA CYS A 112 1.11 15.16 -26.55
C CYS A 112 2.35 15.55 -25.76
N LEU A 113 3.55 15.38 -26.35
CA LEU A 113 4.84 15.73 -25.73
C LEU A 113 5.02 17.25 -25.54
N MET A 114 4.37 18.09 -26.35
CA MET A 114 4.35 19.54 -26.15
C MET A 114 3.67 19.95 -24.83
N THR A 115 2.73 19.14 -24.36
CA THR A 115 1.92 19.47 -23.18
C THR A 115 2.44 18.84 -21.88
N VAL A 116 3.56 18.12 -21.92
CA VAL A 116 4.20 17.49 -20.74
C VAL A 116 5.01 18.52 -19.96
#